data_AF-A0ABD6D428-F1
#
_entry.id   AF-A0ABD6D428-F1
#
_cell.length_a   1.000
_cell.length_b   1.000
_cell.length_c   1.000
_cell.angle_alpha   90.00
_cell.angle_beta   90.00
_cell.angle_gamma   90.00
#
_symmetry.space_group_name_H-M   'P 1'
#
loop_
_entity.id
_entity.type
_entity.pdbx_description
1 polymer ?
#
loop_
_entity_poly.entity_id
_entity_poly.type
_entity_poly.pdbx_seq_one_letter_code
_entity_poly.pdbx_strand_id
1 'polypeptide(L)'
;MIDRQSVRDNAKYLQSVRPIDPEEICEYIDGQPHPAVVKQTLREEAFDLGLVEREDGTFVPIDDEPVDYRQWAPEAFPESYGFALEDQLVERYGANWHRGESGATLRERITGLKEDYFAGADVEYDETAALGYAIYHLPDYYAAVGYVLETLTERGLLDRTLRVLDVGAGSGGPALGLHDYLFKTAEGDETALDPEAALVDYHAVEPSASADVLESMLGETARNFRSTIHRSTIEAYLDDSPTESFDLICFGNVLSELDDPAAVVEASLDLLADDGTVLALEPADLETATGLREIERAVAPPDSDVTIYAPTLRLWEGKAPDDRGWSFDVREDIAVPPFQHRLEEGQSADDGETAQDAFINVDVQFAYSLLRTDGERRYPFRASRKRHAPLSTMEEHVTERINLLAVKLSHNLSDGGNPLFLVGDGSQQVDHYAVLTNESGLNRDLQAASYGAVLEFENVLALWNDDEEAYNLVVDAETVVDAVSGY
;
A
#
# COMPACT_ATOMS: atom_id res chain seq x y z
N MET A 1 41.91 4.28 2.83
CA MET A 1 40.81 5.01 2.18
C MET A 1 40.98 4.78 0.69
N ILE A 2 40.00 4.14 0.05
CA ILE A 2 40.02 3.87 -1.39
C ILE A 2 39.67 5.15 -2.15
N ASP A 3 40.21 5.32 -3.34
CA ASP A 3 39.78 6.37 -4.26
C ASP A 3 38.40 6.01 -4.85
N ARG A 4 37.33 6.51 -4.22
CA ARG A 4 35.93 6.26 -4.63
C ARG A 4 35.65 6.79 -6.04
N GLN A 5 36.25 7.93 -6.42
CA GLN A 5 36.04 8.51 -7.74
C GLN A 5 36.59 7.58 -8.82
N SER A 6 37.78 7.02 -8.60
CA SER A 6 38.35 6.03 -9.51
C SER A 6 37.47 4.77 -9.63
N VAL A 7 36.84 4.29 -8.55
CA VAL A 7 35.86 3.19 -8.64
C VAL A 7 34.68 3.57 -9.53
N ARG A 8 34.06 4.74 -9.30
CA ARG A 8 32.90 5.23 -10.08
C ARG A 8 33.23 5.39 -11.56
N ASP A 9 34.38 5.98 -11.88
CA ASP A 9 34.79 6.24 -13.26
C ASP A 9 35.02 4.92 -14.03
N ASN A 10 35.64 3.92 -13.39
CA ASN A 10 35.81 2.58 -13.97
C ASN A 10 34.46 1.87 -14.16
N ALA A 11 33.55 1.95 -13.18
CA ALA A 11 32.21 1.37 -13.29
C ALA A 11 31.43 1.97 -14.47
N LYS A 12 31.41 3.31 -14.59
CA LYS A 12 30.75 4.03 -15.70
C LYS A 12 31.29 3.66 -17.07
N TYR A 13 32.59 3.34 -17.16
CA TYR A 13 33.20 2.88 -18.40
C TYR A 13 32.82 1.42 -18.73
N LEU A 14 32.91 0.53 -17.74
CA LEU A 14 32.71 -0.92 -17.94
C LEU A 14 31.24 -1.28 -18.18
N GLN A 15 30.30 -0.59 -17.54
CA GLN A 15 28.86 -0.87 -17.63
C GLN A 15 28.31 -0.87 -19.06
N SER A 16 28.94 -0.12 -19.98
CA SER A 16 28.53 -0.07 -21.40
C SER A 16 29.05 -1.24 -22.25
N VAL A 17 29.84 -2.15 -21.68
CA VAL A 17 30.60 -3.15 -22.45
C VAL A 17 30.41 -4.57 -21.92
N ARG A 18 30.31 -4.75 -20.59
CA ARG A 18 30.22 -6.07 -19.92
C ARG A 18 29.86 -5.92 -18.43
N PRO A 19 29.55 -7.03 -17.72
CA PRO A 19 29.45 -7.01 -16.27
C PRO A 19 30.72 -6.50 -15.59
N ILE A 20 30.54 -5.76 -14.50
CA ILE A 20 31.59 -5.15 -13.70
C ILE A 20 32.04 -6.14 -12.63
N ASP A 21 33.29 -6.58 -12.71
CA ASP A 21 33.91 -7.44 -11.71
C ASP A 21 34.76 -6.61 -10.73
N PRO A 22 34.47 -6.65 -9.40
CA PRO A 22 35.31 -6.00 -8.40
C PRO A 22 36.78 -6.46 -8.39
N GLU A 23 37.04 -7.71 -8.77
CA GLU A 23 38.41 -8.24 -8.90
C GLU A 23 39.15 -7.60 -10.09
N GLU A 24 38.43 -7.23 -11.15
CA GLU A 24 39.02 -6.52 -12.27
C GLU A 24 39.27 -5.04 -11.91
N ILE A 25 38.28 -4.37 -11.30
CA ILE A 25 38.39 -2.94 -10.96
C ILE A 25 39.59 -2.68 -10.03
N CYS A 26 39.93 -3.62 -9.14
CA CYS A 26 41.07 -3.43 -8.25
C CYS A 26 42.42 -3.29 -8.98
N GLU A 27 42.55 -3.81 -10.21
CA GLU A 27 43.75 -3.68 -11.04
C GLU A 27 43.90 -2.26 -11.63
N TYR A 28 42.79 -1.53 -11.79
CA TYR A 28 42.77 -0.18 -12.36
C TYR A 28 42.90 0.95 -11.33
N ILE A 29 42.90 0.62 -10.04
CA ILE A 29 42.94 1.62 -8.96
C ILE A 29 44.35 1.68 -8.37
N ASP A 30 44.86 2.91 -8.24
CA ASP A 30 46.14 3.18 -7.58
C ASP A 30 46.15 2.61 -6.15
N GLY A 31 47.18 1.81 -5.87
CA GLY A 31 47.34 1.14 -4.58
C GLY A 31 46.68 -0.24 -4.47
N GLN A 32 46.02 -0.72 -5.53
CA GLN A 32 45.46 -2.08 -5.65
C GLN A 32 44.68 -2.50 -4.40
N PRO A 33 43.58 -1.81 -4.08
CA PRO A 33 42.77 -2.12 -2.91
C PRO A 33 42.23 -3.56 -2.98
N HIS A 34 41.94 -4.15 -1.83
CA HIS A 34 41.35 -5.49 -1.80
C HIS A 34 39.99 -5.52 -2.54
N PRO A 35 39.66 -6.54 -3.35
CA PRO A 35 38.40 -6.62 -4.11
C PRO A 35 37.15 -6.43 -3.24
N ALA A 36 37.15 -6.93 -2.00
CA ALA A 36 36.05 -6.70 -1.05
C ALA A 36 35.78 -5.21 -0.76
N VAL A 37 36.82 -4.36 -0.73
CA VAL A 37 36.67 -2.91 -0.52
C VAL A 37 36.10 -2.24 -1.77
N VAL A 38 36.53 -2.68 -2.96
CA VAL A 38 35.97 -2.24 -4.24
C VAL A 38 34.49 -2.64 -4.33
N LYS A 39 34.17 -3.89 -4.04
CA LYS A 39 32.80 -4.42 -4.02
C LYS A 39 31.90 -3.63 -3.07
N GLN A 40 32.38 -3.35 -1.85
CA GLN A 40 31.64 -2.53 -0.89
C GLN A 40 31.43 -1.10 -1.41
N THR A 41 32.44 -0.51 -2.05
CA THR A 41 32.30 0.83 -2.66
C THR A 41 31.29 0.81 -3.81
N LEU A 42 31.31 -0.21 -4.67
CA LEU A 42 30.33 -0.36 -5.75
C LEU A 42 28.91 -0.52 -5.20
N ARG A 43 28.72 -1.30 -4.12
CA ARG A 43 27.43 -1.39 -3.43
C ARG A 43 26.96 -0.02 -2.98
N GLU A 44 27.80 0.75 -2.29
CA GLU A 44 27.42 2.08 -1.80
C GLU A 44 27.07 3.06 -2.93
N GLU A 45 27.70 2.94 -4.11
CA GLU A 45 27.45 3.84 -5.25
C GLU A 45 26.43 3.26 -6.25
N ALA A 46 25.94 2.04 -6.05
CA ALA A 46 25.25 1.32 -7.12
C ALA A 46 23.88 1.92 -7.48
N PHE A 47 23.16 2.51 -6.52
CA PHE A 47 21.89 3.20 -6.80
C PHE A 47 22.11 4.37 -7.77
N ASP A 48 23.02 5.29 -7.42
CA ASP A 48 23.43 6.41 -8.28
C ASP A 48 23.99 6.00 -9.66
N LEU A 49 24.48 4.76 -9.78
CA LEU A 49 25.05 4.23 -11.01
C LEU A 49 24.04 3.38 -11.80
N GLY A 50 22.86 3.09 -11.26
CA GLY A 50 21.88 2.18 -11.86
C GLY A 50 22.41 0.75 -11.99
N LEU A 51 23.10 0.23 -10.96
CA LEU A 51 23.75 -1.07 -10.98
C LEU A 51 23.15 -2.04 -9.97
N VAL A 52 22.76 -3.24 -10.44
CA VAL A 52 22.38 -4.38 -9.60
C VAL A 52 23.56 -5.32 -9.39
N GLU A 53 23.70 -5.83 -8.17
CA GLU A 53 24.67 -6.89 -7.85
C GLU A 53 24.07 -8.26 -8.16
N ARG A 54 24.80 -9.09 -8.90
CA ARG A 54 24.47 -10.48 -9.20
C ARG A 54 24.92 -11.44 -8.10
N GLU A 55 24.41 -12.66 -8.13
CA GLU A 55 24.81 -13.72 -7.20
C GLU A 55 26.31 -14.05 -7.26
N ASP A 56 26.92 -13.96 -8.46
CA ASP A 56 28.35 -14.18 -8.66
C ASP A 56 29.22 -13.02 -8.13
N GLY A 57 28.59 -11.94 -7.65
CA GLY A 57 29.25 -10.77 -7.09
C GLY A 57 29.70 -9.72 -8.11
N THR A 58 29.39 -9.91 -9.39
CA THR A 58 29.54 -8.89 -10.43
C THR A 58 28.36 -7.91 -10.42
N PHE A 59 28.51 -6.77 -11.09
CA PHE A 59 27.46 -5.76 -11.21
C PHE A 59 27.07 -5.54 -12.67
N VAL A 60 25.80 -5.32 -12.93
CA VAL A 60 25.28 -4.97 -14.26
C VAL A 60 24.32 -3.80 -14.19
N PRO A 61 24.15 -3.03 -15.29
CA PRO A 61 23.07 -2.06 -15.39
C PRO A 61 21.71 -2.71 -15.13
N ILE A 62 20.88 -2.02 -14.35
CA ILE A 62 19.45 -2.30 -14.29
C ILE A 62 18.81 -1.91 -15.63
N ASP A 63 17.74 -2.64 -15.97
CA ASP A 63 16.90 -2.32 -17.13
C ASP A 63 16.17 -0.98 -16.92
N ASP A 64 15.99 -0.22 -18.01
CA ASP A 64 15.27 1.06 -18.01
C ASP A 64 13.78 0.91 -18.31
N GLU A 65 13.30 -0.30 -18.61
CA GLU A 65 11.87 -0.59 -18.67
C GLU A 65 11.22 -0.53 -17.28
N PRO A 66 9.94 -0.13 -17.18
CA PRO A 66 9.19 -0.19 -15.93
C PRO A 66 9.12 -1.60 -15.35
N VAL A 67 8.71 -1.69 -14.08
CA VAL A 67 8.36 -2.97 -13.44
C VAL A 67 7.22 -3.62 -14.24
N ASP A 68 7.40 -4.89 -14.57
CA ASP A 68 6.39 -5.64 -15.31
C ASP A 68 5.09 -5.73 -14.53
N TYR A 69 3.96 -5.54 -15.23
CA TYR A 69 2.66 -5.80 -14.65
C TYR A 69 2.54 -7.29 -14.27
N ARG A 70 2.07 -7.52 -13.05
CA ARG A 70 1.73 -8.86 -12.57
C ARG A 70 0.48 -8.78 -11.69
N GLN A 71 -0.34 -9.82 -11.79
CA GLN A 71 -1.47 -10.00 -10.89
C GLN A 71 -0.93 -10.39 -9.51
N TRP A 72 -1.27 -9.60 -8.49
CA TRP A 72 -0.92 -9.91 -7.11
C TRP A 72 -2.07 -10.68 -6.46
N ALA A 73 -1.76 -11.83 -5.87
CA ALA A 73 -2.73 -12.68 -5.17
C ALA A 73 -1.97 -13.65 -4.24
N PRO A 74 -1.33 -13.17 -3.16
CA PRO A 74 -0.61 -14.04 -2.26
C PRO A 74 -1.59 -14.98 -1.54
N GLU A 75 -1.33 -16.29 -1.57
CA GLU A 75 -2.15 -17.28 -0.84
C GLU A 75 -1.70 -17.43 0.64
N ALA A 76 -0.49 -17.01 0.97
CA ALA A 76 0.10 -17.14 2.31
C ALA A 76 1.16 -16.08 2.59
N PHE A 77 1.41 -15.83 3.86
CA PHE A 77 2.57 -15.04 4.30
C PHE A 77 3.87 -15.87 4.14
N PRO A 78 4.95 -15.31 3.54
CA PRO A 78 6.17 -16.07 3.27
C PRO A 78 6.84 -16.66 4.51
N GLU A 79 7.27 -17.92 4.41
CA GLU A 79 7.87 -18.64 5.55
C GLU A 79 9.16 -17.99 6.07
N SER A 80 10.00 -17.41 5.19
CA SER A 80 11.25 -16.73 5.60
C SER A 80 10.98 -15.58 6.55
N TYR A 81 10.00 -14.73 6.23
CA TYR A 81 9.60 -13.61 7.09
C TYR A 81 8.92 -14.10 8.37
N GLY A 82 8.11 -15.17 8.27
CA GLY A 82 7.55 -15.84 9.43
C GLY A 82 8.64 -16.34 10.40
N PHE A 83 9.70 -16.97 9.88
CA PHE A 83 10.83 -17.43 10.71
C PHE A 83 11.60 -16.27 11.33
N ALA A 84 11.85 -15.19 10.60
CA ALA A 84 12.52 -14.01 11.16
C ALA A 84 11.74 -13.40 12.35
N LEU A 85 10.41 -13.37 12.27
CA LEU A 85 9.57 -12.90 13.38
C LEU A 85 9.61 -13.89 14.56
N GLU A 86 9.50 -15.19 14.26
CA GLU A 86 9.58 -16.23 15.26
C GLU A 86 10.93 -16.26 16.00
N ASP A 87 12.03 -15.99 15.32
CA ASP A 87 13.37 -15.92 15.92
C ASP A 87 13.44 -14.80 16.96
N GLN A 88 12.85 -13.64 16.71
CA GLN A 88 12.76 -12.56 17.70
C GLN A 88 11.88 -12.94 18.90
N LEU A 89 10.73 -13.60 18.65
CA LEU A 89 9.87 -14.09 19.72
C LEU A 89 10.58 -15.13 20.59
N VAL A 90 11.37 -16.01 19.98
CA VAL A 90 12.17 -17.03 20.68
C VAL A 90 13.34 -16.40 21.44
N GLU A 91 14.03 -15.42 20.86
CA GLU A 91 15.12 -14.71 21.54
C GLU A 91 14.60 -14.01 22.81
N ARG A 92 13.43 -13.38 22.72
CA ARG A 92 12.85 -12.60 23.81
C ARG A 92 12.17 -13.46 24.89
N TYR A 93 11.33 -14.40 24.48
CA TYR A 93 10.44 -15.14 25.38
C TYR A 93 10.76 -16.64 25.47
N GLY A 94 11.72 -17.13 24.68
CA GLY A 94 12.12 -18.53 24.61
C GLY A 94 11.24 -19.37 23.67
N ALA A 95 11.62 -20.63 23.48
CA ALA A 95 11.00 -21.54 22.49
C ALA A 95 9.49 -21.80 22.68
N ASN A 96 8.94 -21.50 23.86
CA ASN A 96 7.50 -21.64 24.15
C ASN A 96 6.81 -20.29 24.33
N TRP A 97 7.30 -19.24 23.65
CA TRP A 97 6.80 -17.87 23.73
C TRP A 97 5.27 -17.75 23.69
N HIS A 98 4.59 -18.62 22.93
CA HIS A 98 3.13 -18.64 22.73
C HIS A 98 2.33 -19.17 23.93
N ARG A 99 2.98 -19.72 24.95
CA ARG A 99 2.34 -20.36 26.12
C ARG A 99 2.68 -19.65 27.43
N GLY A 100 1.88 -19.94 28.46
CA GLY A 100 2.14 -19.46 29.82
C GLY A 100 2.10 -17.94 29.90
N GLU A 101 2.94 -17.37 30.77
CA GLU A 101 2.98 -15.93 31.03
C GLU A 101 3.30 -15.11 29.77
N SER A 102 4.28 -15.52 28.96
CA SER A 102 4.64 -14.78 27.75
C SER A 102 3.51 -14.79 26.70
N GLY A 103 2.84 -15.93 26.51
CA GLY A 103 1.71 -16.04 25.61
C GLY A 103 0.53 -15.17 26.08
N ALA A 104 0.23 -15.19 27.37
CA ALA A 104 -0.81 -14.36 27.97
C ALA A 104 -0.50 -12.86 27.80
N THR A 105 0.76 -12.44 28.01
CA THR A 105 1.18 -11.05 27.80
C THR A 105 1.04 -10.61 26.34
N LEU A 106 1.43 -11.44 25.37
CA LEU A 106 1.25 -11.12 23.94
C LEU A 106 -0.22 -11.00 23.57
N ARG A 107 -1.07 -11.92 24.05
CA ARG A 107 -2.52 -11.89 23.84
C ARG A 107 -3.16 -10.64 24.46
N GLU A 108 -2.84 -10.34 25.72
CA GLU A 108 -3.30 -9.13 26.40
C GLU A 108 -2.88 -7.87 25.63
N ARG A 109 -1.65 -7.84 25.12
CA ARG A 109 -1.15 -6.70 24.35
C ARG A 109 -1.88 -6.54 23.01
N ILE A 110 -2.12 -7.64 22.28
CA ILE A 110 -2.89 -7.61 21.04
C ILE A 110 -4.32 -7.14 21.31
N THR A 111 -4.97 -7.63 22.36
CA THR A 111 -6.32 -7.18 22.74
C THR A 111 -6.32 -5.69 23.09
N GLY A 112 -5.34 -5.22 23.86
CA GLY A 112 -5.20 -3.80 24.20
C GLY A 112 -5.01 -2.91 22.98
N LEU A 113 -4.15 -3.32 22.02
CA LEU A 113 -3.96 -2.59 20.76
C LEU A 113 -5.28 -2.43 20.00
N LYS A 114 -6.09 -3.50 19.89
CA LYS A 114 -7.40 -3.41 19.24
C LYS A 114 -8.37 -2.47 19.96
N GLU A 115 -8.37 -2.49 21.28
CA GLU A 115 -9.21 -1.60 22.10
C GLU A 115 -8.78 -0.13 21.92
N ASP A 116 -7.47 0.14 21.91
CA ASP A 116 -6.92 1.47 21.72
C ASP A 116 -7.22 2.01 20.31
N TYR A 117 -7.08 1.17 19.27
CA TYR A 117 -7.47 1.51 17.89
C TYR A 117 -8.96 1.83 17.79
N PHE A 118 -9.83 1.01 18.39
CA PHE A 118 -11.26 1.27 18.39
C PHE A 118 -11.63 2.54 19.17
N ALA A 119 -10.83 2.92 20.17
CA ALA A 119 -11.03 4.12 20.96
C ALA A 119 -10.37 5.38 20.38
N GLY A 120 -9.55 5.25 19.32
CA GLY A 120 -8.74 6.34 18.77
C GLY A 120 -7.74 6.92 19.78
N ALA A 121 -7.17 6.05 20.63
CA ALA A 121 -6.20 6.45 21.66
C ALA A 121 -4.76 6.46 21.14
N ASP A 122 -3.91 7.31 21.71
CA ASP A 122 -2.48 7.33 21.42
C ASP A 122 -1.83 6.00 21.87
N VAL A 123 -1.25 5.27 20.92
CA VAL A 123 -0.59 3.98 21.19
C VAL A 123 0.91 4.17 21.32
N GLU A 124 1.48 3.81 22.48
CA GLU A 124 2.93 3.71 22.65
C GLU A 124 3.42 2.30 22.27
N TYR A 125 4.23 2.21 21.21
CA TYR A 125 4.80 0.94 20.76
C TYR A 125 6.12 0.61 21.47
N ASP A 126 6.01 0.00 22.64
CA ASP A 126 7.13 -0.69 23.27
C ASP A 126 7.48 -2.01 22.55
N GLU A 127 8.58 -2.65 22.94
CA GLU A 127 9.06 -3.88 22.30
C GLU A 127 8.02 -5.03 22.29
N THR A 128 7.15 -5.11 23.30
CA THR A 128 6.11 -6.16 23.37
C THR A 128 4.93 -5.79 22.46
N ALA A 129 4.57 -4.51 22.42
CA ALA A 129 3.58 -3.96 21.51
C ALA A 129 3.98 -4.19 20.06
N ALA A 130 5.24 -3.90 19.70
CA ALA A 130 5.78 -4.12 18.36
C ALA A 130 5.66 -5.59 17.92
N LEU A 131 6.04 -6.54 18.79
CA LEU A 131 5.91 -7.96 18.49
C LEU A 131 4.46 -8.44 18.42
N GLY A 132 3.58 -7.93 19.29
CA GLY A 132 2.14 -8.20 19.24
C GLY A 132 1.50 -7.67 17.95
N TYR A 133 1.85 -6.45 17.56
CA TYR A 133 1.44 -5.83 16.31
C TYR A 133 1.95 -6.64 15.12
N ALA A 134 3.23 -7.02 15.08
CA ALA A 134 3.79 -7.84 14.01
C ALA A 134 3.07 -9.21 13.89
N ILE A 135 2.76 -9.87 15.01
CA ILE A 135 1.97 -11.11 14.98
C ILE A 135 0.60 -10.89 14.35
N TYR A 136 -0.07 -9.77 14.65
CA TYR A 136 -1.44 -9.55 14.22
C TYR A 136 -1.57 -8.91 12.84
N HIS A 137 -0.64 -8.03 12.45
CA HIS A 137 -0.81 -7.11 11.31
C HIS A 137 0.25 -7.23 10.20
N LEU A 138 1.34 -7.96 10.43
CA LEU A 138 2.35 -8.16 9.39
C LEU A 138 1.80 -8.88 8.14
N PRO A 139 0.99 -9.96 8.26
CA PRO A 139 0.54 -10.76 7.11
C PRO A 139 -0.44 -10.05 6.16
N ASP A 140 -1.48 -9.42 6.71
CA ASP A 140 -2.53 -8.70 5.98
C ASP A 140 -1.96 -7.44 5.31
N TYR A 141 -1.11 -6.68 5.98
CA TYR A 141 -0.49 -5.49 5.37
C TYR A 141 0.58 -5.83 4.32
N TYR A 142 1.29 -6.95 4.48
CA TYR A 142 2.11 -7.53 3.40
C TYR A 142 1.26 -7.81 2.15
N ALA A 143 0.08 -8.38 2.32
CA ALA A 143 -0.81 -8.69 1.21
C ALA A 143 -1.41 -7.41 0.59
N ALA A 144 -1.90 -6.48 1.43
CA ALA A 144 -2.60 -5.28 1.00
C ALA A 144 -1.77 -4.38 0.09
N VAL A 145 -0.50 -4.11 0.43
CA VAL A 145 0.35 -3.18 -0.35
C VAL A 145 0.51 -3.64 -1.80
N GLY A 146 0.65 -4.95 -2.05
CA GLY A 146 0.87 -5.45 -3.40
C GLY A 146 -0.33 -5.27 -4.33
N TYR A 147 -1.55 -5.29 -3.79
CA TYR A 147 -2.77 -4.96 -4.56
C TYR A 147 -2.82 -3.47 -4.95
N VAL A 148 -2.26 -2.60 -4.11
CA VAL A 148 -2.14 -1.17 -4.43
C VAL A 148 -1.02 -0.93 -5.45
N LEU A 149 0.12 -1.61 -5.32
CA LEU A 149 1.21 -1.55 -6.30
C LEU A 149 0.78 -2.05 -7.68
N GLU A 150 -0.07 -3.09 -7.75
CA GLU A 150 -0.68 -3.57 -8.99
C GLU A 150 -1.40 -2.45 -9.77
N THR A 151 -2.02 -1.50 -9.06
CA THR A 151 -2.70 -0.36 -9.69
C THR A 151 -1.73 0.60 -10.41
N LEU A 152 -0.47 0.67 -9.97
CA LEU A 152 0.56 1.49 -10.61
C LEU A 152 1.22 0.76 -11.79
N THR A 153 1.57 -0.52 -11.61
CA THR A 153 2.25 -1.30 -12.66
C THR A 153 1.32 -1.68 -13.81
N GLU A 154 0.00 -1.73 -13.60
CA GLU A 154 -1.00 -1.86 -14.69
C GLU A 154 -0.77 -0.80 -15.78
N ARG A 155 -0.20 0.36 -15.42
CA ARG A 155 0.12 1.48 -16.33
C ARG A 155 1.62 1.73 -16.50
N GLY A 156 2.48 0.90 -15.94
CA GLY A 156 3.94 1.08 -15.99
C GLY A 156 4.42 2.35 -15.28
N LEU A 157 3.76 2.74 -14.17
CA LEU A 157 4.10 3.94 -13.38
C LEU A 157 5.08 3.67 -12.24
N LEU A 158 5.78 2.53 -12.29
CA LEU A 158 6.78 2.17 -11.30
C LEU A 158 8.03 1.69 -12.02
N ASP A 159 9.12 2.45 -11.89
CA ASP A 159 10.40 2.11 -12.49
C ASP A 159 11.09 0.97 -11.74
N ARG A 160 12.09 0.34 -12.37
CA ARG A 160 12.91 -0.69 -11.71
C ARG A 160 13.98 -0.10 -10.79
N THR A 161 14.29 1.19 -10.94
CA THR A 161 15.15 1.93 -10.00
C THR A 161 14.25 2.79 -9.13
N LEU A 162 14.15 2.47 -7.84
CA LEU A 162 13.17 3.10 -6.95
C LEU A 162 13.83 3.62 -5.69
N ARG A 163 13.65 4.91 -5.41
CA ARG A 163 13.83 5.46 -4.08
C ARG A 163 12.49 5.56 -3.37
N VAL A 164 12.40 4.92 -2.20
CA VAL A 164 11.15 4.76 -1.45
C VAL A 164 11.29 5.41 -0.08
N LEU A 165 10.30 6.22 0.32
CA LEU A 165 10.15 6.71 1.69
C LEU A 165 8.95 6.01 2.32
N ASP A 166 9.16 5.18 3.34
CA ASP A 166 8.11 4.53 4.10
C ASP A 166 7.95 5.19 5.47
N VAL A 167 6.87 5.95 5.60
CA VAL A 167 6.55 6.73 6.80
C VAL A 167 5.73 5.88 7.75
N GLY A 168 6.19 5.75 9.00
CA GLY A 168 5.58 4.83 9.96
C GLY A 168 5.75 3.38 9.53
N ALA A 169 6.98 3.01 9.13
CA ALA A 169 7.28 1.71 8.54
C ALA A 169 6.90 0.51 9.44
N GLY A 170 6.68 0.76 10.74
CA GLY A 170 6.16 -0.21 11.68
C GLY A 170 7.05 -1.45 11.73
N SER A 171 6.43 -2.63 11.63
CA SER A 171 7.14 -3.91 11.60
C SER A 171 7.52 -4.37 10.18
N GLY A 172 7.19 -3.60 9.14
CA GLY A 172 7.66 -3.85 7.77
C GLY A 172 6.70 -4.59 6.83
N GLY A 173 5.40 -4.69 7.14
CA GLY A 173 4.42 -5.34 6.24
C GLY A 173 4.46 -4.77 4.82
N PRO A 174 4.27 -3.45 4.64
CA PRO A 174 4.40 -2.80 3.33
C PRO A 174 5.78 -2.99 2.67
N ALA A 175 6.87 -2.93 3.45
CA ALA A 175 8.24 -3.15 2.97
C ALA A 175 8.42 -4.52 2.31
N LEU A 176 7.95 -5.56 3.01
CA LEU A 176 8.04 -6.95 2.56
C LEU A 176 7.15 -7.21 1.33
N GLY A 177 5.95 -6.63 1.32
CA GLY A 177 5.05 -6.74 0.17
C GLY A 177 5.62 -6.05 -1.07
N LEU A 178 6.22 -4.86 -0.93
CA LEU A 178 6.96 -4.19 -2.00
C LEU A 178 8.14 -5.02 -2.49
N HIS A 179 8.97 -5.52 -1.58
CA HIS A 179 10.10 -6.37 -1.93
C HIS A 179 9.65 -7.57 -2.77
N ASP A 180 8.67 -8.32 -2.29
CA ASP A 180 8.18 -9.49 -3.01
C ASP A 180 7.48 -9.10 -4.31
N TYR A 181 6.79 -7.95 -4.35
CA TYR A 181 6.21 -7.37 -5.56
C TYR A 181 7.25 -7.19 -6.67
N LEU A 182 8.45 -6.75 -6.32
CA LEU A 182 9.50 -6.44 -7.30
C LEU A 182 10.35 -7.66 -7.65
N PHE A 183 10.72 -8.48 -6.66
CA PHE A 183 11.77 -9.47 -6.83
C PHE A 183 11.26 -10.89 -7.06
N LYS A 184 10.03 -11.26 -6.68
CA LYS A 184 9.53 -12.62 -6.91
C LYS A 184 9.30 -12.89 -8.40
N THR A 185 9.72 -14.06 -8.86
CA THR A 185 9.44 -14.51 -10.23
C THR A 185 8.06 -15.16 -10.35
N ALA A 186 7.40 -15.00 -11.49
CA ALA A 186 6.08 -15.56 -11.73
C ALA A 186 6.08 -17.08 -12.04
N GLU A 187 7.25 -17.72 -12.20
CA GLU A 187 7.36 -19.08 -12.74
C GLU A 187 7.76 -20.13 -11.69
N GLY A 188 6.79 -20.92 -11.24
CA GLY A 188 6.96 -22.31 -10.78
C GLY A 188 7.68 -22.56 -9.45
N ASP A 189 8.34 -21.56 -8.89
CA ASP A 189 8.97 -21.57 -7.57
C ASP A 189 8.63 -20.26 -6.83
N GLU A 190 7.66 -20.33 -5.92
CA GLU A 190 7.19 -19.18 -5.12
C GLU A 190 8.27 -18.58 -4.21
N THR A 191 9.42 -19.23 -4.09
CA THR A 191 10.59 -18.77 -3.33
C THR A 191 11.70 -18.16 -4.20
N ALA A 192 11.60 -18.29 -5.53
CA ALA A 192 12.63 -17.79 -6.43
C ALA A 192 12.54 -16.27 -6.63
N LEU A 193 13.63 -15.59 -6.29
CA LEU A 193 13.83 -14.15 -6.51
C LEU A 193 14.69 -13.93 -7.76
N ASP A 194 14.34 -12.94 -8.57
CA ASP A 194 15.22 -12.39 -9.60
C ASP A 194 16.02 -11.22 -9.03
N PRO A 195 17.32 -11.39 -8.71
CA PRO A 195 18.13 -10.33 -8.14
C PRO A 195 18.34 -9.14 -9.08
N GLU A 196 18.07 -9.29 -10.39
CA GLU A 196 18.23 -8.24 -11.40
C GLU A 196 16.91 -7.49 -11.67
N ALA A 197 15.80 -7.87 -11.03
CA ALA A 197 14.47 -7.30 -11.32
C ALA A 197 14.34 -5.83 -10.93
N ALA A 198 14.96 -5.41 -9.82
CA ALA A 198 14.88 -4.04 -9.33
C ALA A 198 16.12 -3.62 -8.53
N LEU A 199 16.26 -2.30 -8.37
CA LEU A 199 17.26 -1.62 -7.57
C LEU A 199 16.57 -0.60 -6.67
N VAL A 200 16.47 -0.91 -5.38
CA VAL A 200 15.68 -0.13 -4.42
C VAL A 200 16.57 0.54 -3.37
N ASP A 201 16.38 1.84 -3.17
CA ASP A 201 16.91 2.65 -2.07
C ASP A 201 15.76 2.99 -1.13
N TYR A 202 15.59 2.18 -0.09
CA TYR A 202 14.46 2.18 0.83
C TYR A 202 14.79 2.97 2.10
N HIS A 203 13.99 3.97 2.42
CA HIS A 203 14.12 4.82 3.59
C HIS A 203 12.91 4.60 4.48
N ALA A 204 13.09 3.96 5.63
CA ALA A 204 12.04 3.82 6.63
C ALA A 204 12.14 4.92 7.68
N VAL A 205 11.04 5.58 8.02
CA VAL A 205 10.94 6.49 9.18
C VAL A 205 10.09 5.81 10.23
N GLU A 206 10.70 5.39 11.34
CA GLU A 206 10.05 4.61 12.39
C GLU A 206 10.64 4.97 13.77
N PRO A 207 9.93 5.75 14.60
CA PRO A 207 10.45 6.22 15.89
C PRO A 207 10.38 5.18 17.01
N SER A 208 9.58 4.13 16.89
CA SER A 208 9.25 3.21 17.99
C SER A 208 10.15 1.97 18.05
N ALA A 209 9.83 1.06 18.98
CA ALA A 209 10.50 -0.24 19.07
C ALA A 209 10.21 -1.15 17.86
N SER A 210 9.20 -0.83 17.04
CA SER A 210 8.92 -1.54 15.79
C SER A 210 10.08 -1.50 14.81
N ALA A 211 10.95 -0.48 14.88
CA ALA A 211 12.14 -0.39 14.06
C ALA A 211 13.13 -1.56 14.26
N ASP A 212 13.15 -2.18 15.44
CA ASP A 212 13.98 -3.39 15.69
C ASP A 212 13.40 -4.61 14.98
N VAL A 213 12.07 -4.74 14.97
CA VAL A 213 11.38 -5.81 14.23
C VAL A 213 11.58 -5.62 12.73
N LEU A 214 11.40 -4.38 12.25
CA LEU A 214 11.64 -3.99 10.87
C LEU A 214 13.06 -4.29 10.41
N GLU A 215 14.09 -3.97 11.22
CA GLU A 215 15.49 -4.25 10.87
C GLU A 215 15.73 -5.73 10.60
N SER A 216 15.14 -6.61 11.41
CA SER A 216 15.19 -8.06 11.17
C SER A 216 14.42 -8.47 9.92
N MET A 217 13.26 -7.89 9.64
CA MET A 217 12.47 -8.19 8.44
C MET A 217 13.22 -7.78 7.16
N LEU A 218 13.79 -6.58 7.16
CA LEU A 218 14.58 -6.06 6.04
C LEU A 218 15.85 -6.87 5.80
N GLY A 219 16.39 -7.54 6.83
CA GLY A 219 17.49 -8.49 6.72
C GLY A 219 17.21 -9.69 5.80
N GLU A 220 15.93 -10.03 5.60
CA GLU A 220 15.48 -11.13 4.73
C GLU A 220 15.23 -10.68 3.27
N THR A 221 15.40 -9.38 2.96
CA THR A 221 15.20 -8.85 1.62
C THR A 221 16.41 -9.09 0.70
N ALA A 222 16.18 -9.00 -0.61
CA ALA A 222 17.20 -9.18 -1.64
C ALA A 222 18.31 -8.13 -1.49
N ARG A 223 19.54 -8.49 -1.89
CA ARG A 223 20.72 -7.61 -1.81
C ARG A 223 20.61 -6.25 -2.52
N ASN A 224 19.73 -6.16 -3.52
CA ASN A 224 19.47 -4.93 -4.28
C ASN A 224 18.27 -4.14 -3.74
N PHE A 225 17.66 -4.61 -2.64
CA PHE A 225 16.76 -3.86 -1.78
C PHE A 225 17.56 -3.30 -0.60
N ARG A 226 17.98 -2.04 -0.69
CA ARG A 226 18.89 -1.44 0.28
C ARG A 226 18.11 -0.55 1.21
N SER A 227 18.19 -0.80 2.50
CA SER A 227 17.38 -0.08 3.48
C SER A 227 18.20 0.80 4.41
N THR A 228 17.65 1.97 4.73
CA THR A 228 18.08 2.84 5.81
C THR A 228 16.90 3.08 6.75
N ILE A 229 17.08 2.86 8.06
CA ILE A 229 16.06 3.13 9.08
C ILE A 229 16.40 4.43 9.81
N HIS A 230 15.53 5.42 9.68
CA HIS A 230 15.55 6.69 10.38
C HIS A 230 14.69 6.57 11.64
N ARG A 231 15.35 6.45 12.79
CA ARG A 231 14.69 6.33 14.11
C ARG A 231 14.26 7.70 14.64
N SER A 232 13.36 8.34 13.92
CA SER A 232 12.80 9.67 14.19
C SER A 232 11.31 9.68 13.87
N THR A 233 10.58 10.68 14.36
CA THR A 233 9.25 10.96 13.82
C THR A 233 9.37 11.53 12.40
N ILE A 234 8.27 11.54 11.66
CA ILE A 234 8.25 12.10 10.32
C ILE A 234 8.46 13.61 10.32
N GLU A 235 7.90 14.33 11.30
CA GLU A 235 8.08 15.77 11.43
C GLU A 235 9.55 16.13 11.66
N ALA A 236 10.24 15.39 12.53
CA ALA A 236 11.67 15.58 12.76
C ALA A 236 12.50 15.25 11.50
N TYR A 237 12.12 14.21 10.77
CA TYR A 237 12.76 13.86 9.50
C TYR A 237 12.59 14.97 8.46
N LEU A 238 11.39 15.54 8.32
CA LEU A 238 11.10 16.65 7.42
C LEU A 238 11.80 17.95 7.84
N ASP A 239 11.89 18.23 9.15
CA ASP A 239 12.59 19.40 9.71
C ASP A 239 14.09 19.41 9.35
N ASP A 240 14.71 18.24 9.25
CA ASP A 240 16.10 18.08 8.81
C ASP A 240 16.29 18.38 7.31
N SER A 241 15.21 18.67 6.58
CA SER A 241 15.19 19.09 5.17
C SER A 241 15.92 18.10 4.27
N PRO A 242 15.41 16.87 4.13
CA PRO A 242 15.99 15.86 3.25
C PRO A 242 16.08 16.40 1.82
N THR A 243 17.11 15.95 1.10
CA THR A 243 17.44 16.50 -0.24
C THR A 243 17.11 15.53 -1.37
N GLU A 244 16.77 14.30 -0.99
CA GLU A 244 16.39 13.21 -1.87
C GLU A 244 14.97 13.40 -2.38
N SER A 245 14.76 13.08 -3.66
CA SER A 245 13.44 12.90 -4.24
C SER A 245 13.08 11.42 -4.23
N PHE A 246 11.80 11.11 -4.02
CA PHE A 246 11.29 9.75 -3.87
C PHE A 246 10.29 9.41 -4.99
N ASP A 247 10.47 8.23 -5.59
CA ASP A 247 9.59 7.71 -6.63
C ASP A 247 8.29 7.15 -6.02
N LEU A 248 8.38 6.69 -4.76
CA LEU A 248 7.25 6.21 -3.98
C LEU A 248 7.37 6.69 -2.52
N ILE A 249 6.32 7.32 -2.01
CA ILE A 249 6.19 7.64 -0.58
C ILE A 249 5.02 6.86 -0.02
N CYS A 250 5.27 5.94 0.90
CA CYS A 250 4.27 5.10 1.54
C CYS A 250 3.88 5.66 2.90
N PHE A 251 2.57 5.73 3.16
CA PHE A 251 1.98 5.89 4.48
C PHE A 251 1.12 4.65 4.73
N GLY A 252 1.68 3.68 5.45
CA GLY A 252 1.01 2.41 5.73
C GLY A 252 0.48 2.33 7.16
N ASN A 253 -0.81 2.58 7.35
CA ASN A 253 -1.52 2.53 8.64
C ASN A 253 -0.92 3.47 9.69
N VAL A 254 -0.53 4.68 9.26
CA VAL A 254 0.12 5.67 10.12
C VAL A 254 -0.65 6.98 10.16
N LEU A 255 -1.49 7.29 9.17
CA LEU A 255 -2.09 8.62 9.07
C LEU A 255 -3.02 8.91 10.25
N SER A 256 -3.72 7.89 10.76
CA SER A 256 -4.54 8.04 11.96
C SER A 256 -3.74 8.23 13.25
N GLU A 257 -2.43 7.97 13.24
CA GLU A 257 -1.54 8.12 14.39
C GLU A 257 -0.83 9.49 14.41
N LEU A 258 -0.99 10.31 13.37
CA LEU A 258 -0.37 11.63 13.27
C LEU A 258 -1.27 12.73 13.86
N ASP A 259 -0.64 13.76 14.45
CA ASP A 259 -1.35 14.94 14.98
C ASP A 259 -2.01 15.78 13.87
N ASP A 260 -1.35 15.92 12.72
CA ASP A 260 -1.83 16.65 11.54
C ASP A 260 -1.44 15.89 10.25
N PRO A 261 -2.17 14.81 9.92
CA PRO A 261 -1.80 13.94 8.80
C PRO A 261 -1.87 14.65 7.44
N ALA A 262 -2.79 15.60 7.27
CA ALA A 262 -2.90 16.36 6.02
C ALA A 262 -1.65 17.22 5.80
N ALA A 263 -1.18 17.93 6.83
CA ALA A 263 0.03 18.75 6.72
C ALA A 263 1.28 17.89 6.45
N VAL A 264 1.38 16.70 7.06
CA VAL A 264 2.49 15.77 6.79
C VAL A 264 2.46 15.28 5.35
N VAL A 265 1.31 14.85 4.84
CA VAL A 265 1.17 14.41 3.44
C VAL A 265 1.48 15.56 2.47
N GLU A 266 1.00 16.78 2.73
CA GLU A 266 1.33 17.96 1.92
C GLU A 266 2.83 18.22 1.89
N ALA A 267 3.51 18.19 3.04
CA ALA A 267 4.95 18.37 3.11
C ALA A 267 5.73 17.25 2.41
N SER A 268 5.23 16.01 2.45
CA SER A 268 5.84 14.88 1.74
C SER A 268 5.69 14.99 0.22
N LEU A 269 4.69 15.68 -0.32
CA LEU A 269 4.57 15.91 -1.77
C LEU A 269 5.76 16.72 -2.33
N ASP A 270 6.38 17.59 -1.53
CA ASP A 270 7.57 18.35 -1.93
C ASP A 270 8.83 17.47 -2.08
N LEU A 271 8.81 16.25 -1.53
CA LEU A 271 9.87 15.26 -1.66
C LEU A 271 9.66 14.29 -2.83
N LEU A 272 8.54 14.42 -3.55
CA LEU A 272 8.21 13.51 -4.64
C LEU A 272 9.12 13.77 -5.85
N ALA A 273 9.54 12.70 -6.54
CA ALA A 273 10.04 12.81 -7.90
C ALA A 273 8.96 13.39 -8.83
N ASP A 274 9.36 13.94 -9.98
CA ASP A 274 8.45 14.62 -10.92
C ASP A 274 7.27 13.71 -11.34
N ASP A 275 7.47 12.41 -11.39
CA ASP A 275 6.51 11.35 -11.74
C ASP A 275 6.31 10.32 -10.60
N GLY A 276 6.70 10.68 -9.38
CA GLY A 276 6.53 9.82 -8.21
C GLY A 276 5.08 9.70 -7.76
N THR A 277 4.84 8.83 -6.77
CA THR A 277 3.50 8.58 -6.20
C THR A 277 3.53 8.60 -4.68
N VAL A 278 2.54 9.26 -4.07
CA VAL A 278 2.20 9.01 -2.65
C VAL A 278 1.18 7.89 -2.60
N LEU A 279 1.49 6.84 -1.85
CA LEU A 279 0.63 5.72 -1.53
C LEU A 279 0.21 5.83 -0.07
N ALA A 280 -1.06 6.12 0.17
CA ALA A 280 -1.66 6.03 1.50
C ALA A 280 -2.51 4.76 1.58
N LEU A 281 -2.27 3.95 2.60
CA LEU A 281 -2.93 2.68 2.87
C LEU A 281 -3.36 2.67 4.33
N GLU A 282 -4.65 2.44 4.59
CA GLU A 282 -5.23 2.45 5.92
C GLU A 282 -6.16 1.25 6.11
N PRO A 283 -6.44 0.83 7.36
CA PRO A 283 -7.41 -0.23 7.63
C PRO A 283 -8.79 0.13 7.07
N ALA A 284 -9.57 -0.89 6.71
CA ALA A 284 -10.95 -0.72 6.23
C ALA A 284 -11.95 -0.26 7.31
N ASP A 285 -11.51 -0.18 8.58
CA ASP A 285 -12.31 0.33 9.68
C ASP A 285 -12.90 1.70 9.38
N LEU A 286 -14.08 1.96 9.94
CA LEU A 286 -14.85 3.15 9.61
C LEU A 286 -14.05 4.43 9.77
N GLU A 287 -13.47 4.66 10.95
CA GLU A 287 -12.78 5.91 11.28
C GLU A 287 -11.54 6.13 10.40
N THR A 288 -10.69 5.11 10.23
CA THR A 288 -9.46 5.20 9.44
C THR A 288 -9.75 5.38 7.95
N ALA A 289 -10.68 4.60 7.40
CA ALA A 289 -11.05 4.70 5.99
C ALA A 289 -11.74 6.02 5.65
N THR A 290 -12.59 6.57 6.53
CA THR A 290 -13.19 7.91 6.31
C THR A 290 -12.16 9.02 6.55
N GLY A 291 -11.28 8.88 7.54
CA GLY A 291 -10.20 9.82 7.80
C GLY A 291 -9.24 9.93 6.61
N LEU A 292 -8.93 8.81 5.94
CA LEU A 292 -8.18 8.83 4.69
C LEU A 292 -8.85 9.67 3.60
N ARG A 293 -10.19 9.64 3.49
CA ARG A 293 -10.93 10.49 2.53
C ARG A 293 -10.93 11.96 2.93
N GLU A 294 -10.94 12.27 4.22
CA GLU A 294 -10.77 13.65 4.70
C GLU A 294 -9.40 14.21 4.34
N ILE A 295 -8.33 13.43 4.57
CA ILE A 295 -6.96 13.78 4.19
C ILE A 295 -6.88 13.97 2.68
N GLU A 296 -7.38 13.01 1.89
CA GLU A 296 -7.44 13.09 0.43
C GLU A 296 -8.07 14.40 -0.08
N ARG A 297 -9.18 14.84 0.54
CA ARG A 297 -9.86 16.09 0.18
C ARG A 297 -9.06 17.32 0.59
N ALA A 298 -8.38 17.28 1.73
CA ALA A 298 -7.54 18.37 2.22
C ALA A 298 -6.32 18.61 1.32
N VAL A 299 -5.64 17.53 0.91
CA VAL A 299 -4.39 17.58 0.12
C VAL A 299 -4.65 17.80 -1.38
N ALA A 300 -5.82 17.39 -1.88
CA ALA A 300 -6.20 17.52 -3.29
C ALA A 300 -7.48 18.36 -3.50
N PRO A 301 -7.51 19.64 -3.06
CA PRO A 301 -8.63 20.52 -3.34
C PRO A 301 -8.70 20.81 -4.86
N PRO A 302 -9.87 21.23 -5.40
CA PRO A 302 -10.06 21.38 -6.84
C PRO A 302 -9.09 22.31 -7.58
N ASP A 303 -8.43 23.23 -6.86
CA ASP A 303 -7.49 24.21 -7.41
C ASP A 303 -6.00 23.81 -7.20
N SER A 304 -5.71 22.63 -6.62
CA SER A 304 -4.34 22.14 -6.48
C SER A 304 -3.88 21.34 -7.71
N ASP A 305 -2.57 21.13 -7.80
CA ASP A 305 -1.94 20.29 -8.84
C ASP A 305 -1.91 18.80 -8.43
N VAL A 306 -2.50 18.45 -7.29
CA VAL A 306 -2.53 17.07 -6.77
C VAL A 306 -3.68 16.30 -7.41
N THR A 307 -3.34 15.23 -8.13
CA THR A 307 -4.30 14.34 -8.75
C THR A 307 -4.51 13.10 -7.89
N ILE A 308 -5.78 12.83 -7.56
CA ILE A 308 -6.19 11.52 -7.03
C ILE A 308 -6.17 10.51 -8.18
N TYR A 309 -5.09 9.77 -8.31
CA TYR A 309 -4.90 8.77 -9.36
C TYR A 309 -5.84 7.57 -9.17
N ALA A 310 -6.03 7.12 -7.93
CA ALA A 310 -6.97 6.07 -7.57
C ALA A 310 -7.26 6.09 -6.06
N PRO A 311 -8.33 5.44 -5.58
CA PRO A 311 -9.43 4.86 -6.34
C PRO A 311 -10.52 5.89 -6.68
N THR A 312 -10.67 6.96 -5.89
CA THR A 312 -11.75 7.96 -5.87
C THR A 312 -11.61 9.06 -6.95
N LEU A 313 -11.41 8.64 -8.20
CA LEU A 313 -11.20 9.51 -9.36
C LEU A 313 -12.18 10.69 -9.41
N ARG A 314 -11.64 11.89 -9.61
CA ARG A 314 -12.44 13.12 -9.82
C ARG A 314 -12.91 13.18 -11.29
N LEU A 315 -14.15 12.79 -11.54
CA LEU A 315 -14.72 12.72 -12.90
C LEU A 315 -15.22 14.09 -13.39
N TRP A 316 -15.47 15.02 -12.47
CA TRP A 316 -15.85 16.40 -12.77
C TRP A 316 -14.71 17.38 -12.50
N GLU A 317 -14.46 18.26 -13.45
CA GLU A 317 -13.49 19.34 -13.30
C GLU A 317 -13.98 20.41 -12.30
N GLY A 318 -13.09 20.87 -11.42
CA GLY A 318 -13.39 21.90 -10.42
C GLY A 318 -14.38 21.44 -9.34
N LYS A 319 -14.50 20.14 -9.12
CA LYS A 319 -15.38 19.54 -8.10
C LYS A 319 -14.57 18.69 -7.14
N ALA A 320 -14.99 18.70 -5.89
CA ALA A 320 -14.52 17.81 -4.84
C ALA A 320 -15.73 17.23 -4.10
N PRO A 321 -15.60 16.01 -3.57
CA PRO A 321 -16.63 15.43 -2.74
C PRO A 321 -16.60 16.00 -1.31
N ASP A 322 -17.70 15.81 -0.58
CA ASP A 322 -17.86 16.16 0.85
C ASP A 322 -18.69 15.08 1.58
N ASP A 323 -18.83 13.89 0.99
CA ASP A 323 -19.53 12.76 1.57
C ASP A 323 -18.70 12.05 2.65
N ARG A 324 -19.35 11.17 3.42
CA ARG A 324 -18.70 10.36 4.45
C ARG A 324 -17.64 9.45 3.83
N GLY A 325 -17.99 8.78 2.73
CA GLY A 325 -17.00 8.11 1.88
C GLY A 325 -16.35 6.87 2.49
N TRP A 326 -17.06 6.08 3.29
CA TRP A 326 -16.54 4.82 3.83
C TRP A 326 -16.32 3.79 2.70
N SER A 327 -15.09 3.77 2.16
CA SER A 327 -14.73 3.15 0.87
C SER A 327 -13.43 2.38 0.99
N PHE A 328 -13.49 1.07 0.76
CA PHE A 328 -12.38 0.13 0.89
C PHE A 328 -12.49 -1.04 -0.09
N ASP A 329 -11.37 -1.70 -0.34
CA ASP A 329 -11.28 -2.93 -1.12
C ASP A 329 -11.23 -4.15 -0.19
N VAL A 330 -11.69 -5.29 -0.69
CA VAL A 330 -11.70 -6.58 0.01
C VAL A 330 -11.10 -7.61 -0.94
N ARG A 331 -10.13 -8.38 -0.44
CA ARG A 331 -9.43 -9.44 -1.18
C ARG A 331 -9.58 -10.77 -0.46
N GLU A 332 -9.12 -11.83 -1.11
CA GLU A 332 -9.17 -13.17 -0.52
C GLU A 332 -8.30 -13.25 0.73
N ASP A 333 -8.77 -13.98 1.73
CA ASP A 333 -8.01 -14.25 2.95
C ASP A 333 -6.75 -15.05 2.61
N ILE A 334 -5.67 -14.76 3.33
CA ILE A 334 -4.45 -15.55 3.26
C ILE A 334 -4.49 -16.74 4.22
N ALA A 335 -3.65 -17.74 4.01
CA ALA A 335 -3.51 -18.85 4.95
C ALA A 335 -3.02 -18.36 6.31
N VAL A 336 -3.62 -18.86 7.40
CA VAL A 336 -3.26 -18.53 8.79
C VAL A 336 -1.78 -18.85 9.04
N PRO A 337 -0.93 -17.85 9.35
CA PRO A 337 0.49 -18.09 9.58
C PRO A 337 0.74 -18.96 10.82
N PRO A 338 1.80 -19.80 10.82
CA PRO A 338 2.10 -20.69 11.94
C PRO A 338 2.24 -19.99 13.30
N PHE A 339 2.77 -18.76 13.35
CA PHE A 339 2.91 -18.01 14.59
C PHE A 339 1.56 -17.55 15.17
N GLN A 340 0.60 -17.10 14.35
CA GLN A 340 -0.76 -16.77 14.81
C GLN A 340 -1.47 -18.02 15.33
N HIS A 341 -1.41 -19.12 14.57
CA HIS A 341 -1.99 -20.40 14.98
C HIS A 341 -1.42 -20.89 16.33
N ARG A 342 -0.11 -20.78 16.53
CA ARG A 342 0.54 -21.16 17.80
C ARG A 342 0.10 -20.26 18.96
N LEU A 343 -0.09 -18.96 18.73
CA LEU A 343 -0.56 -18.05 19.78
C LEU A 343 -2.01 -18.33 20.17
N GLU A 344 -2.85 -18.65 19.20
CA GLU A 344 -4.25 -19.07 19.38
C GLU A 344 -4.34 -20.40 20.15
N GLU A 345 -3.62 -21.44 19.71
CA GLU A 345 -3.55 -22.73 20.42
C GLU A 345 -2.93 -22.63 21.83
N GLY A 346 -2.15 -21.59 22.07
CA GLY A 346 -1.51 -21.31 23.35
C GLY A 346 -2.45 -20.79 24.42
N GLN A 347 -3.72 -20.53 24.10
CA GLN A 347 -4.75 -20.09 25.04
C GLN A 347 -4.99 -21.14 26.13
N SER A 348 -5.12 -20.67 27.36
CA SER A 348 -5.45 -21.49 28.53
C SER A 348 -6.85 -21.15 29.07
N ALA A 349 -7.45 -22.05 29.84
CA ALA A 349 -8.75 -21.78 30.49
C ALA A 349 -8.69 -20.59 31.48
N ASP A 350 -7.49 -20.18 31.89
CA ASP A 350 -7.26 -19.06 32.80
C ASP A 350 -7.15 -17.71 32.06
N ASP A 351 -7.11 -17.70 30.72
CA ASP A 351 -6.92 -16.48 29.89
C ASP A 351 -8.23 -15.69 29.66
N GLY A 352 -9.33 -16.09 30.32
CA GLY A 352 -10.65 -15.44 30.19
C GLY A 352 -11.49 -15.95 29.00
N GLU A 353 -12.73 -15.48 28.90
CA GLU A 353 -13.60 -15.75 27.73
C GLU A 353 -13.15 -14.85 26.56
N THR A 354 -12.15 -15.30 25.81
CA THR A 354 -11.78 -14.69 24.53
C THR A 354 -12.58 -15.35 23.39
N ALA A 355 -12.98 -14.58 22.38
CA ALA A 355 -13.62 -15.15 21.20
C ALA A 355 -12.69 -16.17 20.51
N GLN A 356 -13.29 -17.19 19.89
CA GLN A 356 -12.54 -18.11 19.04
C GLN A 356 -11.88 -17.32 17.90
N ASP A 357 -10.61 -17.64 17.60
CA ASP A 357 -9.82 -17.05 16.51
C ASP A 357 -9.46 -15.56 16.73
N ALA A 358 -9.52 -15.07 17.97
CA ALA A 358 -9.24 -13.66 18.28
C ALA A 358 -7.80 -13.20 17.97
N PHE A 359 -6.84 -14.12 17.86
CA PHE A 359 -5.45 -13.80 17.52
C PHE A 359 -5.08 -14.21 16.10
N ILE A 360 -6.08 -14.52 15.27
CA ILE A 360 -5.94 -14.73 13.83
C ILE A 360 -6.40 -13.44 13.13
N ASN A 361 -5.59 -13.00 12.17
CA ASN A 361 -5.92 -11.91 11.27
C ASN A 361 -5.35 -12.26 9.90
N VAL A 362 -6.23 -12.65 9.00
CA VAL A 362 -5.90 -13.04 7.63
C VAL A 362 -6.79 -12.33 6.61
N ASP A 363 -7.73 -11.53 7.09
CA ASP A 363 -8.71 -10.82 6.27
C ASP A 363 -7.99 -9.65 5.60
N VAL A 364 -7.97 -9.63 4.26
CA VAL A 364 -7.30 -8.57 3.51
C VAL A 364 -8.33 -7.51 3.12
N GLN A 365 -8.51 -6.52 4.00
CA GLN A 365 -9.44 -5.39 3.80
C GLN A 365 -8.72 -4.08 4.05
N PHE A 366 -8.76 -3.16 3.09
CA PHE A 366 -7.98 -1.94 3.17
C PHE A 366 -8.60 -0.78 2.38
N ALA A 367 -8.44 0.43 2.90
CA ALA A 367 -8.67 1.66 2.16
C ALA A 367 -7.32 2.17 1.63
N TYR A 368 -7.32 2.72 0.42
CA TYR A 368 -6.11 3.34 -0.11
C TYR A 368 -6.42 4.61 -0.91
N SER A 369 -5.37 5.40 -1.13
CA SER A 369 -5.31 6.54 -2.05
C SER A 369 -3.94 6.62 -2.71
N LEU A 370 -3.93 6.85 -4.02
CA LEU A 370 -2.73 7.11 -4.81
C LEU A 370 -2.77 8.56 -5.28
N LEU A 371 -1.79 9.37 -4.89
CA LEU A 371 -1.68 10.79 -5.21
C LEU A 371 -0.48 11.05 -6.11
N ARG A 372 -0.64 11.91 -7.10
CA ARG A 372 0.42 12.34 -8.02
C ARG A 372 0.37 13.84 -8.27
N THR A 373 1.48 14.43 -8.70
CA THR A 373 1.63 15.88 -8.97
C THR A 373 1.89 16.21 -10.44
N ASP A 374 2.02 15.20 -11.30
CA ASP A 374 2.31 15.32 -12.74
C ASP A 374 1.05 15.48 -13.62
N GLY A 375 -0.13 15.40 -13.02
CA GLY A 375 -1.42 15.45 -13.72
C GLY A 375 -1.84 14.14 -14.38
N GLU A 376 -1.09 13.04 -14.16
CA GLU A 376 -1.43 11.72 -14.68
C GLU A 376 -2.74 11.22 -14.08
N ARG A 377 -3.59 10.61 -14.91
CA ARG A 377 -4.89 10.09 -14.49
C ARG A 377 -4.99 8.63 -14.89
N ARG A 378 -5.38 7.76 -13.94
CA ARG A 378 -5.59 6.33 -14.21
C ARG A 378 -6.47 6.06 -15.42
N TYR A 379 -7.51 6.87 -15.61
CA TYR A 379 -8.33 6.84 -16.81
C TYR A 379 -8.56 8.25 -17.39
N PRO A 380 -8.63 8.37 -18.74
CA PRO A 380 -8.84 9.65 -19.41
C PRO A 380 -10.31 10.15 -19.33
N PHE A 381 -11.20 9.41 -18.68
CA PHE A 381 -12.63 9.71 -18.67
C PHE A 381 -12.96 10.94 -17.84
N ARG A 382 -13.88 11.75 -18.38
CA ARG A 382 -14.52 12.87 -17.68
C ARG A 382 -16.02 12.83 -17.89
N ALA A 383 -16.75 13.15 -16.84
CA ALA A 383 -18.19 13.34 -16.90
C ALA A 383 -18.54 14.61 -17.68
N SER A 384 -19.77 14.70 -18.19
CA SER A 384 -20.21 15.82 -19.02
C SER A 384 -21.68 16.10 -18.78
N ARG A 385 -22.04 17.36 -18.47
CA ARG A 385 -23.44 17.77 -18.25
C ARG A 385 -24.36 17.56 -19.46
N LYS A 386 -23.79 17.28 -20.65
CA LYS A 386 -24.57 16.92 -21.84
C LYS A 386 -25.11 15.49 -21.79
N ARG A 387 -24.49 14.62 -20.98
CA ARG A 387 -24.77 13.18 -20.92
C ARG A 387 -25.04 12.67 -19.52
N HIS A 388 -24.43 13.27 -18.50
CA HIS A 388 -24.43 12.77 -17.13
C HIS A 388 -24.94 13.84 -16.16
N ALA A 389 -25.72 13.42 -15.18
CA ALA A 389 -26.03 14.22 -14.00
C ALA A 389 -24.87 14.13 -12.99
N PRO A 390 -24.38 15.23 -12.43
CA PRO A 390 -23.46 15.18 -11.29
C PRO A 390 -24.14 14.63 -10.03
N LEU A 391 -23.45 13.83 -9.22
CA LEU A 391 -23.97 13.39 -7.92
C LEU A 391 -24.21 14.57 -6.96
N SER A 392 -23.47 15.67 -7.11
CA SER A 392 -23.74 16.92 -6.37
C SER A 392 -25.13 17.52 -6.59
N THR A 393 -25.85 17.15 -7.65
CA THR A 393 -27.18 17.71 -7.96
C THR A 393 -28.31 16.68 -7.81
N MET A 394 -28.06 15.58 -7.08
CA MET A 394 -28.99 14.46 -7.01
C MET A 394 -30.36 14.82 -6.42
N GLU A 395 -30.44 15.84 -5.55
CA GLU A 395 -31.71 16.37 -5.00
C GLU A 395 -32.69 16.78 -6.11
N GLU A 396 -32.18 17.32 -7.23
CA GLU A 396 -32.99 17.77 -8.37
C GLU A 396 -33.56 16.60 -9.19
N HIS A 397 -33.04 15.39 -8.99
CA HIS A 397 -33.33 14.20 -9.79
C HIS A 397 -34.07 13.10 -9.03
N VAL A 398 -34.46 13.35 -7.78
CA VAL A 398 -35.22 12.37 -6.99
C VAL A 398 -36.51 12.01 -7.73
N THR A 399 -36.77 10.70 -7.88
CA THR A 399 -37.84 10.08 -8.68
C THR A 399 -37.66 10.13 -10.21
N GLU A 400 -36.56 10.67 -10.71
CA GLU A 400 -36.22 10.70 -12.14
C GLU A 400 -35.29 9.53 -12.52
N ARG A 401 -35.30 9.19 -13.82
CA ARG A 401 -34.29 8.29 -14.40
C ARG A 401 -33.25 9.12 -15.12
N ILE A 402 -31.99 8.91 -14.75
CA ILE A 402 -30.85 9.72 -15.16
C ILE A 402 -29.72 8.85 -15.70
N ASN A 403 -28.74 9.49 -16.32
CA ASN A 403 -27.49 8.85 -16.72
C ASN A 403 -26.36 9.41 -15.87
N LEU A 404 -25.41 8.57 -15.49
CA LEU A 404 -24.29 8.90 -14.60
C LEU A 404 -22.98 8.31 -15.15
N LEU A 405 -21.87 8.93 -14.78
CA LEU A 405 -20.56 8.32 -14.86
C LEU A 405 -20.00 8.34 -13.43
N ALA A 406 -19.73 7.19 -12.86
CA ALA A 406 -19.31 7.07 -11.46
C ALA A 406 -18.25 5.98 -11.29
N VAL A 407 -17.47 6.09 -10.23
CA VAL A 407 -16.50 5.10 -9.77
C VAL A 407 -17.20 4.16 -8.80
N LYS A 408 -16.96 2.85 -8.91
CA LYS A 408 -17.37 1.87 -7.92
C LYS A 408 -16.42 1.91 -6.72
N LEU A 409 -16.95 2.22 -5.54
CA LEU A 409 -16.20 2.51 -4.32
C LEU A 409 -16.50 1.52 -3.18
N SER A 410 -17.07 0.36 -3.51
CA SER A 410 -17.14 -0.77 -2.58
C SER A 410 -17.40 -2.07 -3.31
N HIS A 411 -17.17 -3.18 -2.60
CA HIS A 411 -17.84 -4.46 -2.87
C HIS A 411 -19.31 -4.40 -2.47
N ASN A 412 -20.01 -5.53 -2.55
CA ASN A 412 -21.39 -5.59 -2.07
C ASN A 412 -21.44 -5.39 -0.55
N LEU A 413 -22.09 -4.31 -0.10
CA LEU A 413 -22.25 -3.94 1.32
C LEU A 413 -23.50 -4.56 1.96
N SER A 414 -24.31 -5.28 1.18
CA SER A 414 -25.54 -5.89 1.68
C SER A 414 -25.27 -7.23 2.39
N ASP A 415 -25.69 -7.34 3.65
CA ASP A 415 -25.77 -8.60 4.42
C ASP A 415 -26.99 -9.48 4.04
N GLY A 416 -27.74 -9.07 3.02
CA GLY A 416 -28.93 -9.76 2.53
C GLY A 416 -29.92 -8.82 1.85
N GLY A 417 -30.70 -9.35 0.90
CA GLY A 417 -31.60 -8.55 0.08
C GLY A 417 -30.97 -8.18 -1.26
N ASN A 418 -31.15 -6.93 -1.70
CA ASN A 418 -30.60 -6.45 -2.96
C ASN A 418 -29.12 -6.05 -2.78
N PRO A 419 -28.20 -6.49 -3.66
CA PRO A 419 -26.82 -6.04 -3.62
C PRO A 419 -26.72 -4.51 -3.68
N LEU A 420 -25.81 -3.95 -2.88
CA LEU A 420 -25.64 -2.52 -2.66
C LEU A 420 -24.16 -2.15 -2.81
N PHE A 421 -23.85 -1.13 -3.60
CA PHE A 421 -22.48 -0.68 -3.84
C PHE A 421 -22.37 0.83 -3.66
N LEU A 422 -21.40 1.30 -2.88
CA LEU A 422 -21.04 2.72 -2.81
C LEU A 422 -20.48 3.15 -4.16
N VAL A 423 -20.91 4.31 -4.65
CA VAL A 423 -20.41 4.92 -5.89
C VAL A 423 -20.16 6.41 -5.70
N GLY A 424 -19.15 6.94 -6.38
CA GLY A 424 -18.79 8.36 -6.33
C GLY A 424 -18.35 8.90 -7.69
N ASP A 425 -18.53 10.19 -7.95
CA ASP A 425 -18.08 10.84 -9.20
C ASP A 425 -17.08 11.99 -8.94
N GLY A 426 -16.68 12.16 -7.69
CA GLY A 426 -15.83 13.24 -7.22
C GLY A 426 -16.56 14.57 -7.04
N SER A 427 -17.89 14.58 -7.12
CA SER A 427 -18.72 15.76 -6.82
C SER A 427 -19.74 15.53 -5.70
N GLN A 428 -19.95 14.29 -5.26
CA GLN A 428 -20.99 13.95 -4.29
C GLN A 428 -20.83 14.70 -2.96
N GLN A 429 -21.94 15.08 -2.33
CA GLN A 429 -21.96 15.79 -1.04
C GLN A 429 -22.54 14.93 0.10
N VAL A 430 -23.12 13.78 -0.27
CA VAL A 430 -23.66 12.75 0.60
C VAL A 430 -23.40 11.41 -0.10
N ASP A 431 -23.46 10.30 0.63
CA ASP A 431 -23.20 8.98 0.06
C ASP A 431 -24.24 8.62 -1.00
N HIS A 432 -23.79 7.89 -2.04
CA HIS A 432 -24.64 7.39 -3.10
C HIS A 432 -24.42 5.89 -3.27
N TYR A 433 -25.53 5.13 -3.27
CA TYR A 433 -25.48 3.68 -3.34
C TYR A 433 -26.21 3.16 -4.59
N ALA A 434 -25.51 2.43 -5.44
CA ALA A 434 -26.12 1.66 -6.52
C ALA A 434 -26.78 0.40 -5.95
N VAL A 435 -28.11 0.32 -6.04
CA VAL A 435 -28.93 -0.76 -5.49
C VAL A 435 -29.41 -1.67 -6.61
N LEU A 436 -28.87 -2.89 -6.70
CA LEU A 436 -29.26 -3.85 -7.72
C LEU A 436 -30.55 -4.57 -7.34
N THR A 437 -31.68 -4.06 -7.82
CA THR A 437 -33.01 -4.61 -7.50
C THR A 437 -33.46 -5.72 -8.44
N ASN A 438 -32.93 -5.76 -9.66
CA ASN A 438 -33.19 -6.83 -10.61
C ASN A 438 -32.00 -7.01 -11.56
N GLU A 439 -31.32 -8.14 -11.42
CA GLU A 439 -30.18 -8.48 -12.27
C GLU A 439 -30.61 -8.79 -13.70
N SER A 440 -29.86 -8.27 -14.67
CA SER A 440 -30.05 -8.54 -16.08
C SER A 440 -28.69 -8.59 -16.80
N GLY A 441 -28.71 -9.00 -18.07
CA GLY A 441 -27.51 -8.92 -18.90
C GLY A 441 -27.01 -7.49 -19.14
N LEU A 442 -27.86 -6.46 -18.91
CA LEU A 442 -27.52 -5.05 -19.13
C LEU A 442 -26.79 -4.40 -17.96
N ASN A 443 -26.82 -5.00 -16.77
CA ASN A 443 -26.30 -4.40 -15.54
C ASN A 443 -25.31 -5.30 -14.79
N ARG A 444 -24.81 -6.35 -15.45
CA ARG A 444 -23.89 -7.33 -14.85
C ARG A 444 -22.59 -6.69 -14.38
N ASP A 445 -22.12 -5.68 -15.08
CA ASP A 445 -20.84 -5.03 -14.79
C ASP A 445 -20.85 -4.34 -13.42
N LEU A 446 -22.02 -3.94 -12.90
CA LEU A 446 -22.12 -3.41 -11.53
C LEU A 446 -21.57 -4.40 -10.50
N GLN A 447 -21.89 -5.69 -10.63
CA GLN A 447 -21.35 -6.72 -9.72
C GLN A 447 -19.91 -7.06 -10.09
N ALA A 448 -19.62 -7.25 -11.39
CA ALA A 448 -18.36 -7.83 -11.85
C ALA A 448 -17.16 -6.85 -11.82
N ALA A 449 -17.40 -5.55 -11.94
CA ALA A 449 -16.33 -4.56 -11.96
C ALA A 449 -15.62 -4.47 -10.61
N SER A 450 -14.30 -4.30 -10.64
CA SER A 450 -13.46 -4.15 -9.46
C SER A 450 -13.69 -2.82 -8.74
N TYR A 451 -13.26 -2.76 -7.48
CA TYR A 451 -13.13 -1.50 -6.75
C TYR A 451 -12.25 -0.49 -7.51
N GLY A 452 -12.67 0.77 -7.60
CA GLY A 452 -12.01 1.82 -8.38
C GLY A 452 -12.32 1.81 -9.89
N ALA A 453 -13.14 0.88 -10.38
CA ALA A 453 -13.57 0.87 -11.78
C ALA A 453 -14.56 2.01 -12.08
N VAL A 454 -14.47 2.59 -13.29
CA VAL A 454 -15.43 3.59 -13.77
C VAL A 454 -16.58 2.89 -14.49
N LEU A 455 -17.81 3.20 -14.09
CA LEU A 455 -19.05 2.66 -14.61
C LEU A 455 -19.88 3.78 -15.26
N GLU A 456 -20.40 3.52 -16.46
CA GLU A 456 -21.42 4.34 -17.10
C GLU A 456 -22.80 3.73 -16.78
N PHE A 457 -23.67 4.54 -16.17
CA PHE A 457 -25.05 4.17 -15.87
C PHE A 457 -25.98 4.87 -16.83
N GLU A 458 -26.84 4.13 -17.51
CA GLU A 458 -27.95 4.69 -18.29
C GLU A 458 -29.29 4.32 -17.68
N ASN A 459 -30.19 5.31 -17.62
CA ASN A 459 -31.56 5.13 -17.18
C ASN A 459 -31.67 4.58 -15.74
N VAL A 460 -30.81 5.01 -14.82
CA VAL A 460 -30.88 4.63 -13.39
C VAL A 460 -31.87 5.52 -12.63
N LEU A 461 -32.68 4.94 -11.75
CA LEU A 461 -33.69 5.69 -10.99
C LEU A 461 -33.08 6.20 -9.67
N ALA A 462 -33.09 7.52 -9.46
CA ALA A 462 -32.60 8.12 -8.23
C ALA A 462 -33.70 8.24 -7.17
N LEU A 463 -33.45 7.74 -5.95
CA LEU A 463 -34.34 7.85 -4.80
C LEU A 463 -33.57 8.37 -3.59
N TRP A 464 -34.24 9.14 -2.75
CA TRP A 464 -33.72 9.50 -1.42
C TRP A 464 -34.08 8.40 -0.41
N ASN A 465 -33.13 8.04 0.45
CA ASN A 465 -33.33 7.14 1.57
C ASN A 465 -33.25 7.93 2.88
N ASP A 466 -34.41 8.18 3.52
CA ASP A 466 -34.49 8.92 4.77
C ASP A 466 -33.81 8.19 5.94
N ASP A 467 -33.76 6.86 5.92
CA ASP A 467 -33.20 6.07 7.03
C ASP A 467 -31.66 6.10 7.03
N GLU A 468 -31.05 6.12 5.83
CA GLU A 468 -29.60 6.14 5.64
C GLU A 468 -29.04 7.54 5.34
N GLU A 469 -29.91 8.55 5.21
CA GLU A 469 -29.58 9.91 4.78
C GLU A 469 -28.69 9.95 3.51
N ALA A 470 -29.00 9.08 2.55
CA ALA A 470 -28.21 8.85 1.34
C ALA A 470 -29.09 8.68 0.10
N TYR A 471 -28.48 8.79 -1.08
CA TYR A 471 -29.18 8.54 -2.34
C TYR A 471 -29.03 7.09 -2.81
N ASN A 472 -30.16 6.45 -3.08
CA ASN A 472 -30.23 5.14 -3.71
C ASN A 472 -30.42 5.28 -5.23
N LEU A 473 -29.44 4.80 -5.99
CA LEU A 473 -29.47 4.66 -7.43
C LEU A 473 -30.00 3.26 -7.77
N VAL A 474 -31.30 3.15 -8.01
CA VAL A 474 -31.99 1.89 -8.26
C VAL A 474 -31.64 1.37 -9.65
N VAL A 475 -30.89 0.27 -9.68
CA VAL A 475 -30.50 -0.48 -10.87
C VAL A 475 -31.47 -1.66 -11.02
N ASP A 476 -32.38 -1.54 -11.98
CA ASP A 476 -33.35 -2.57 -12.34
C ASP A 476 -33.02 -3.19 -13.72
N ALA A 477 -33.90 -4.03 -14.25
CA ALA A 477 -33.71 -4.70 -15.53
C ALA A 477 -33.77 -3.75 -16.77
N GLU A 478 -34.17 -2.50 -16.59
CA GLU A 478 -34.17 -1.46 -17.64
C GLU A 478 -32.96 -0.52 -17.56
N THR A 479 -32.11 -0.71 -16.54
CA THR A 479 -30.89 0.07 -16.32
C THR A 479 -29.72 -0.60 -17.03
N VAL A 480 -28.95 0.16 -17.79
CA VAL A 480 -27.68 -0.30 -18.38
C VAL A 480 -26.55 0.16 -17.48
N VAL A 481 -25.64 -0.74 -17.14
CA VAL A 481 -24.40 -0.44 -16.43
C VAL A 481 -23.27 -1.13 -17.16
N ASP A 482 -22.36 -0.32 -17.71
CA ASP A 482 -21.20 -0.79 -18.46
C ASP A 482 -19.90 -0.32 -17.77
N ALA A 483 -18.94 -1.23 -17.60
CA ALA A 483 -17.61 -0.87 -17.17
C ALA A 483 -16.82 -0.21 -18.30
N VAL A 484 -16.32 0.99 -18.06
CA VAL A 484 -15.57 1.74 -19.06
C VAL A 484 -14.10 1.33 -18.98
N SER A 485 -13.57 0.79 -20.08
CA SER A 485 -12.14 0.52 -20.24
C SER A 485 -11.50 1.52 -21.17
N GLY A 486 -10.30 1.96 -20.83
CA GLY A 486 -9.56 2.93 -21.65
C GLY A 486 -8.09 2.87 -21.27
N TYR A 487 -7.31 2.24 -22.13
CA TYR A 487 -5.85 2.25 -22.04
C TYR A 487 -5.30 3.55 -22.61
#